data_AF-F4HPI7-F1
#
_entry.id   AF-F4HPI7-F1
#
_cell.length_a   1.000
_cell.length_b   1.000
_cell.length_c   1.000
_cell.angle_alpha   90.00
_cell.angle_beta   90.00
_cell.angle_gamma   90.00
#
_symmetry.space_group_name_H-M   'P 1'
#
loop_
_entity.id
_entity.type
_entity.pdbx_description
1 polymer ?
#
loop_
_entity_poly.entity_id
_entity_poly.type
_entity_poly.pdbx_seq_one_letter_code
_entity_poly.pdbx_strand_id
1 'polypeptide(L)'
;MAMSLRSTPFISLRTRKSFNLSPRILALRLSCCSGGSSQNQNFSTDSENKRSFAVATGELFIGIASRLLKSSNQKTPPIDDGDRIASVIEDEIEPAMIWEQRVKDVEAEKERRVITSPGFSFSAAGLLFPYHLGVAQLLIEKGYIKETTPLAGSSAGAIVCAVITSGATMREALEATKELAYDCRRNGTAFRLGAVLRESMERLLPDDIHIRSNGRIRVAITQVFWRPRGLLVDQFDSKSDLIDAVFTSSFIPGYLAPRPATMFRNRLCVDGGLTLFMPPTAAAKTV
;
A
#
# COMPACT_ATOMS: atom_id res chain seq x y z
N MET A 1 -35.25 40.09 -36.03
CA MET A 1 -34.14 39.51 -36.81
C MET A 1 -33.47 38.43 -35.97
N ALA A 2 -33.78 37.17 -36.27
CA ALA A 2 -33.14 36.02 -35.66
C ALA A 2 -31.84 35.71 -36.42
N MET A 3 -30.72 35.50 -35.72
CA MET A 3 -29.56 34.85 -36.32
C MET A 3 -29.06 33.72 -35.42
N SER A 4 -29.48 32.54 -35.86
CA SER A 4 -28.99 31.20 -35.58
C SER A 4 -27.47 31.09 -35.73
N LEU A 5 -26.77 30.61 -34.70
CA LEU A 5 -25.41 30.06 -34.84
C LEU A 5 -25.50 28.53 -34.78
N ARG A 6 -25.43 27.91 -35.96
CA ARG A 6 -25.33 26.47 -36.15
C ARG A 6 -23.91 25.99 -35.84
N SER A 7 -23.84 24.84 -35.19
CA SER A 7 -22.70 23.94 -35.08
C SER A 7 -22.18 23.47 -36.44
N THR A 8 -20.87 23.51 -36.64
CA THR A 8 -20.19 22.80 -37.74
C THR A 8 -19.46 21.55 -37.24
N PRO A 9 -19.40 20.48 -38.06
CA PRO A 9 -18.97 19.15 -37.62
C PRO A 9 -17.45 18.97 -37.68
N PHE A 10 -16.96 18.15 -36.74
CA PHE A 10 -15.58 17.71 -36.63
C PHE A 10 -15.26 16.70 -37.75
N ILE A 11 -14.31 17.05 -38.62
CA ILE A 11 -13.81 16.18 -39.69
C ILE A 11 -12.85 15.14 -39.10
N SER A 12 -13.19 13.87 -39.31
CA SER A 12 -12.37 12.70 -39.06
C SER A 12 -11.34 12.51 -40.17
N LEU A 13 -10.04 12.56 -39.85
CA LEU A 13 -8.96 11.95 -40.65
C LEU A 13 -7.82 11.54 -39.71
N ARG A 14 -7.80 10.27 -39.29
CA ARG A 14 -6.66 9.66 -38.59
C ARG A 14 -5.96 8.69 -39.54
N THR A 15 -4.94 9.17 -40.25
CA THR A 15 -3.93 8.30 -40.87
C THR A 15 -2.79 8.11 -39.87
N ARG A 16 -2.53 6.86 -39.46
CA ARG A 16 -1.27 6.50 -38.80
C ARG A 16 -0.62 5.34 -39.54
N LYS A 17 0.58 5.62 -40.05
CA LYS A 17 1.55 4.65 -40.53
C LYS A 17 1.87 3.67 -39.40
N SER A 18 1.76 2.39 -39.71
CA SER A 18 2.24 1.28 -38.89
C SER A 18 3.77 1.22 -38.96
N PHE A 19 4.42 1.16 -37.80
CA PHE A 19 5.82 0.74 -37.70
C PHE A 19 5.83 -0.58 -36.92
N ASN A 20 6.17 -1.66 -37.62
CA ASN A 20 6.46 -2.96 -37.03
C ASN A 20 7.81 -2.87 -36.31
N LEU A 21 7.81 -3.01 -34.98
CA LEU A 21 9.02 -3.37 -34.24
C LEU A 21 8.87 -4.80 -33.71
N SER A 22 9.83 -5.64 -34.11
CA SER A 22 10.03 -7.01 -33.65
C SER A 22 10.43 -7.04 -32.16
N PRO A 23 9.83 -7.91 -31.33
CA PRO A 23 10.34 -8.16 -29.99
C PRO A 23 11.54 -9.12 -30.06
N ARG A 24 12.74 -8.60 -29.76
CA ARG A 24 13.92 -9.42 -29.46
C ARG A 24 13.72 -10.11 -28.11
N ILE A 25 13.37 -11.39 -28.15
CA ILE A 25 13.39 -12.30 -27.01
C ILE A 25 14.86 -12.57 -26.64
N LEU A 26 15.29 -12.13 -25.46
CA LEU A 26 16.59 -12.46 -24.88
C LEU A 26 16.48 -13.84 -24.22
N ALA A 27 16.80 -14.90 -24.96
CA ALA A 27 16.91 -16.26 -24.41
C ALA A 27 18.24 -16.40 -23.66
N LEU A 28 18.19 -16.46 -22.33
CA LEU A 28 19.33 -16.88 -21.52
C LEU A 28 19.52 -18.40 -21.69
N ARG A 29 20.50 -18.82 -22.50
CA ARG A 29 20.98 -20.20 -22.53
C ARG A 29 21.86 -20.45 -21.30
N LEU A 30 21.37 -21.21 -20.33
CA LEU A 30 22.24 -21.89 -19.38
C LEU A 30 22.91 -23.07 -20.08
N SER A 31 24.23 -22.98 -20.25
CA SER A 31 25.08 -24.07 -20.71
C SER A 31 25.35 -25.02 -19.54
N CYS A 32 24.77 -26.22 -19.56
CA CYS A 32 25.19 -27.33 -18.71
C CYS A 32 26.36 -28.05 -19.39
N CYS A 33 27.55 -27.96 -18.81
CA CYS A 33 28.69 -28.78 -19.19
C CYS A 33 28.50 -30.19 -18.60
N SER A 34 28.12 -31.16 -19.44
CA SER A 34 28.20 -32.58 -19.12
C SER A 34 29.57 -33.11 -19.57
N GLY A 35 30.50 -33.26 -18.62
CA GLY A 35 31.74 -33.99 -18.84
C GLY A 35 31.48 -35.49 -18.78
N GLY A 36 31.65 -36.18 -19.90
CA GLY A 36 31.71 -37.64 -19.96
C GLY A 36 33.14 -38.12 -19.79
N SER A 37 33.35 -39.13 -18.94
CA SER A 37 34.46 -40.06 -19.03
C SER A 37 34.08 -41.39 -18.35
N SER A 38 34.77 -42.44 -18.78
CA SER A 38 34.32 -43.82 -18.93
C SER A 38 34.42 -44.73 -17.68
N GLN A 39 33.80 -45.92 -17.80
CA GLN A 39 33.84 -47.14 -16.97
C GLN A 39 35.25 -47.46 -16.38
N ASN A 40 35.48 -48.15 -15.25
CA ASN A 40 34.90 -49.42 -14.77
C ASN A 40 35.45 -49.78 -13.35
N GLN A 41 34.69 -50.60 -12.62
CA GLN A 41 35.05 -51.59 -11.55
C GLN A 41 35.33 -51.24 -10.06
N ASN A 42 34.50 -51.90 -9.23
CA ASN A 42 34.73 -52.64 -7.97
C ASN A 42 34.86 -51.98 -6.58
N PHE A 43 33.79 -52.19 -5.79
CA PHE A 43 33.72 -52.76 -4.42
C PHE A 43 34.61 -52.19 -3.31
N SER A 44 34.02 -51.46 -2.35
CA SER A 44 34.09 -51.76 -0.91
C SER A 44 33.24 -50.80 -0.08
N THR A 45 32.66 -51.37 0.97
CA THR A 45 31.87 -50.79 2.06
C THR A 45 32.51 -49.58 2.73
N ASP A 46 31.75 -48.48 2.89
CA ASP A 46 31.60 -47.85 4.20
C ASP A 46 30.41 -46.90 4.26
N SER A 47 29.70 -46.95 5.39
CA SER A 47 28.51 -46.16 5.68
C SER A 47 28.90 -44.75 6.11
N GLU A 48 28.79 -43.77 5.22
CA GLU A 48 28.91 -42.35 5.59
C GLU A 48 27.63 -41.58 5.26
N ASN A 49 27.04 -41.05 6.34
CA ASN A 49 25.85 -40.20 6.36
C ASN A 49 25.99 -38.98 5.43
N LYS A 50 25.43 -39.08 4.22
CA LYS A 50 25.21 -37.91 3.35
C LYS A 50 24.03 -37.10 3.91
N ARG A 51 24.31 -36.18 4.84
CA ARG A 51 23.36 -35.12 5.21
C ARG A 51 23.14 -34.23 3.98
N SER A 52 21.88 -34.09 3.57
CA SER A 52 21.49 -33.24 2.43
C SER A 52 21.91 -31.79 2.68
N PHE A 53 22.37 -31.09 1.62
CA PHE A 53 22.78 -29.68 1.67
C PHE A 53 21.68 -28.76 2.25
N ALA A 54 20.40 -29.13 2.08
CA ALA A 54 19.27 -28.45 2.69
C ALA A 54 19.23 -28.60 4.24
N VAL A 55 19.66 -29.74 4.78
CA VAL A 55 19.75 -29.99 6.23
C VAL A 55 20.92 -29.23 6.83
N ALA A 56 22.07 -29.21 6.15
CA ALA A 56 23.24 -28.43 6.59
C ALA A 56 22.97 -26.92 6.57
N THR A 57 22.18 -26.44 5.60
CA THR A 57 21.75 -25.03 5.54
C THR A 57 20.73 -24.71 6.63
N GLY A 58 19.78 -25.62 6.90
CA GLY A 58 18.78 -25.46 7.96
C GLY A 58 19.38 -25.40 9.38
N GLU A 59 20.36 -26.26 9.68
CA GLU A 59 21.06 -26.24 10.97
C GLU A 59 21.93 -24.98 11.16
N LEU A 60 22.52 -24.46 10.07
CA LEU A 60 23.27 -23.20 10.11
C LEU A 60 22.35 -21.99 10.37
N PHE A 61 21.17 -21.95 9.75
CA PHE A 61 20.16 -20.90 10.00
C PHE A 61 19.64 -20.93 11.45
N ILE A 62 19.38 -22.11 12.01
CA ILE A 62 18.98 -22.25 13.42
C ILE A 62 20.11 -21.83 14.37
N GLY A 63 21.36 -22.18 14.05
CA GLY A 63 22.54 -21.78 14.84
C GLY A 63 22.77 -20.27 14.87
N ILE A 64 22.53 -19.57 13.76
CA ILE A 64 22.60 -18.10 13.67
C ILE A 64 21.40 -17.46 14.40
N ALA A 65 20.19 -18.00 14.24
CA ALA A 65 19.00 -17.51 14.94
C ALA A 65 19.12 -17.66 16.47
N SER A 66 19.69 -18.76 16.95
CA SER A 66 19.91 -19.00 18.38
C SER A 66 20.99 -18.10 18.98
N ARG A 67 22.01 -17.70 18.20
CA ARG A 67 23.03 -16.73 18.62
C ARG A 67 22.53 -15.28 18.63
N LEU A 68 21.60 -14.91 17.76
CA LEU A 68 20.95 -13.59 17.78
C LEU A 68 19.98 -13.44 18.96
N LEU A 69 19.32 -14.52 19.38
CA LEU A 69 18.45 -14.51 20.58
C LEU A 69 19.24 -14.44 21.89
N LYS A 70 20.53 -14.83 21.90
CA LYS A 70 21.34 -14.90 23.13
C LYS A 70 22.23 -13.67 23.37
N SER A 71 22.21 -12.68 22.48
CA SER A 71 23.08 -11.48 22.55
C SER A 71 22.34 -10.15 22.76
N SER A 72 21.03 -10.15 23.03
CA SER A 72 20.34 -8.96 23.51
C SER A 72 20.08 -9.05 25.00
N ASN A 73 21.09 -8.68 25.79
CA ASN A 73 20.89 -8.20 27.15
C ASN A 73 20.74 -6.67 27.13
N GLN A 74 20.02 -6.15 26.13
CA GLN A 74 19.49 -4.80 26.17
C GLN A 74 18.12 -4.90 26.82
N LYS A 75 17.95 -4.18 27.93
CA LYS A 75 16.64 -3.91 28.53
C LYS A 75 15.68 -3.56 27.39
N THR A 76 14.73 -4.45 27.10
CA THR A 76 13.53 -4.08 26.38
C THR A 76 12.95 -2.87 27.11
N PRO A 77 12.70 -1.75 26.42
CA PRO A 77 11.91 -0.68 27.02
C PRO A 77 10.58 -1.31 27.49
N PRO A 78 9.99 -0.83 28.60
CA PRO A 78 8.71 -1.35 29.04
C PRO A 78 7.75 -1.23 27.86
N ILE A 79 7.23 -2.37 27.39
CA ILE A 79 6.13 -2.39 26.42
C ILE A 79 4.99 -1.70 27.16
N ASP A 80 4.66 -0.49 26.72
CA ASP A 80 3.49 0.21 27.20
C ASP A 80 2.27 -0.69 27.00
N ASP A 81 1.49 -0.93 28.06
CA ASP A 81 0.39 -1.89 28.04
C ASP A 81 -0.64 -1.52 26.96
N GLY A 82 -0.68 -0.23 26.58
CA GLY A 82 -1.50 0.32 25.50
C GLY A 82 -1.14 -0.15 24.09
N ASP A 83 0.11 -0.54 23.81
CA ASP A 83 0.56 -1.00 22.48
C ASP A 83 0.20 -2.46 22.18
N ARG A 84 -0.35 -3.18 23.17
CA ARG A 84 -0.83 -4.56 22.98
C ARG A 84 -2.03 -4.58 22.02
N ILE A 85 -2.07 -5.56 21.13
CA ILE A 85 -3.23 -5.81 20.25
C ILE A 85 -4.38 -6.33 21.13
N ALA A 86 -5.50 -5.60 21.18
CA ALA A 86 -6.67 -5.92 21.97
C ALA A 86 -7.57 -6.96 21.31
N SER A 87 -7.75 -6.85 19.99
CA SER A 87 -8.54 -7.79 19.20
C SER A 87 -7.99 -7.88 17.78
N VAL A 88 -7.99 -9.10 17.27
CA VAL A 88 -7.79 -9.41 15.85
C VAL A 88 -9.13 -9.96 15.39
N ILE A 89 -9.93 -9.13 14.70
CA ILE A 89 -11.19 -9.60 14.15
C ILE A 89 -10.89 -10.12 12.74
N GLU A 90 -11.02 -11.43 12.56
CA GLU A 90 -11.13 -12.05 11.24
C GLU A 90 -12.62 -12.04 10.88
N ASP A 91 -13.00 -11.45 9.74
CA ASP A 91 -14.41 -11.37 9.33
C ASP A 91 -14.92 -12.77 8.95
N GLU A 92 -16.00 -13.25 9.59
CA GLU A 92 -16.54 -14.60 9.36
C GLU A 92 -17.07 -14.79 7.92
N ILE A 93 -17.24 -13.69 7.18
CA ILE A 93 -17.74 -13.66 5.79
C ILE A 93 -16.57 -13.65 4.78
N GLU A 94 -15.37 -13.18 5.17
CA GLU A 94 -14.15 -13.20 4.34
C GLU A 94 -12.89 -13.43 5.22
N PRO A 95 -12.35 -14.67 5.30
CA PRO A 95 -11.25 -15.03 6.19
C PRO A 95 -9.88 -14.41 5.81
N ALA A 96 -9.86 -13.42 4.92
CA ALA A 96 -8.67 -12.72 4.43
C ALA A 96 -8.47 -11.32 5.06
N MET A 97 -9.45 -10.80 5.80
CA MET A 97 -9.37 -9.49 6.43
C MET A 97 -8.95 -9.61 7.89
N ILE A 98 -7.86 -8.94 8.27
CA ILE A 98 -7.47 -8.72 9.66
C ILE A 98 -7.78 -7.26 10.00
N TRP A 99 -8.63 -7.05 10.99
CA TRP A 99 -8.71 -5.77 11.69
C TRP A 99 -7.96 -5.89 13.03
N GLU A 100 -6.88 -5.12 13.18
CA GLU A 100 -6.07 -5.08 14.39
C GLU A 100 -6.35 -3.79 15.15
N GLN A 101 -6.96 -3.91 16.33
CA GLN A 101 -7.24 -2.79 17.22
C GLN A 101 -6.34 -2.93 18.46
N ARG A 102 -5.50 -1.93 18.79
CA ARG A 102 -4.70 -1.96 20.03
C ARG A 102 -5.55 -1.58 21.24
N VAL A 103 -5.12 -1.92 22.46
CA VAL A 103 -5.86 -1.62 23.70
C VAL A 103 -6.09 -0.11 23.84
N LYS A 104 -5.05 0.70 23.59
CA LYS A 104 -5.17 2.16 23.56
C LYS A 104 -6.17 2.67 22.50
N ASP A 105 -6.29 1.94 21.39
CA ASP A 105 -7.17 2.29 20.27
C ASP A 105 -8.65 1.99 20.60
N VAL A 106 -8.91 0.92 21.37
CA VAL A 106 -10.25 0.56 21.87
C VAL A 106 -10.76 1.61 22.86
N GLU A 107 -9.90 2.07 23.76
CA GLU A 107 -10.25 3.12 24.73
C GLU A 107 -10.52 4.46 24.01
N ALA A 108 -9.67 4.83 23.06
CA ALA A 108 -9.90 5.99 22.20
C ALA A 108 -11.18 5.88 21.36
N GLU A 109 -11.60 4.66 20.96
CA GLU A 109 -12.84 4.42 20.24
C GLU A 109 -14.10 4.61 21.11
N LYS A 110 -14.01 4.32 22.42
CA LYS A 110 -15.11 4.55 23.38
C LYS A 110 -15.35 6.03 23.67
N GLU A 111 -14.32 6.88 23.51
CA GLU A 111 -14.41 8.33 23.70
C GLU A 111 -14.82 9.11 22.42
N ARG A 112 -15.19 8.40 21.34
CA ARG A 112 -15.38 9.01 20.02
C ARG A 112 -16.54 10.01 19.92
N ARG A 113 -16.32 11.01 19.06
CA ARG A 113 -17.35 11.88 18.49
C ARG A 113 -18.34 11.05 17.65
N VAL A 114 -19.62 11.43 17.67
CA VAL A 114 -20.73 10.77 16.95
C VAL A 114 -20.37 10.55 15.47
N ILE A 115 -20.22 9.29 15.06
CA ILE A 115 -19.96 8.90 13.66
C ILE A 115 -21.28 8.93 12.89
N THR A 116 -21.31 9.63 11.75
CA THR A 116 -22.50 9.67 10.89
C THR A 116 -22.53 8.51 9.89
N SER A 117 -23.73 8.05 9.53
CA SER A 117 -23.95 7.05 8.48
C SER A 117 -24.69 7.70 7.30
N PRO A 118 -24.36 7.39 6.03
CA PRO A 118 -23.34 6.43 5.59
C PRO A 118 -21.90 6.98 5.65
N GLY A 119 -20.93 6.07 5.65
CA GLY A 119 -19.52 6.37 5.38
C GLY A 119 -19.20 6.26 3.89
N PHE A 120 -18.09 6.86 3.45
CA PHE A 120 -17.64 6.84 2.06
C PHE A 120 -16.32 6.08 1.89
N SER A 121 -16.29 5.14 0.95
CA SER A 121 -15.09 4.41 0.57
C SER A 121 -14.53 4.92 -0.77
N PHE A 122 -13.24 5.23 -0.79
CA PHE A 122 -12.49 5.56 -1.99
C PHE A 122 -11.62 4.37 -2.40
N SER A 123 -11.91 3.83 -3.59
CA SER A 123 -11.22 2.65 -4.11
C SER A 123 -9.76 2.93 -4.49
N ALA A 124 -9.00 1.85 -4.69
CA ALA A 124 -7.71 1.95 -5.38
C ALA A 124 -7.90 2.44 -6.83
N ALA A 125 -7.05 3.37 -7.28
CA ALA A 125 -7.25 4.03 -8.58
C ALA A 125 -5.95 4.45 -9.28
N GLY A 126 -4.79 4.33 -8.62
CA GLY A 126 -3.50 4.75 -9.18
C GLY A 126 -3.54 6.17 -9.74
N LEU A 127 -3.28 6.32 -11.04
CA LEU A 127 -3.23 7.62 -11.73
C LEU A 127 -4.60 8.29 -11.93
N LEU A 128 -5.71 7.62 -11.63
CA LEU A 128 -7.04 8.23 -11.59
C LEU A 128 -7.29 9.04 -10.31
N PHE A 129 -6.26 9.27 -9.49
CA PHE A 129 -6.32 10.14 -8.31
C PHE A 129 -7.04 11.50 -8.55
N PRO A 130 -6.81 12.25 -9.65
CA PRO A 130 -7.55 13.49 -9.91
C PRO A 130 -9.06 13.33 -10.04
N TYR A 131 -9.53 12.16 -10.49
CA TYR A 131 -10.96 11.87 -10.55
C TYR A 131 -11.55 11.79 -9.13
N HIS A 132 -10.88 11.08 -8.21
CA HIS A 132 -11.34 11.02 -6.82
C HIS A 132 -11.32 12.39 -6.12
N LEU A 133 -10.37 13.27 -6.45
CA LEU A 133 -10.38 14.65 -5.95
C LEU A 133 -11.65 15.40 -6.36
N GLY A 134 -12.05 15.28 -7.63
CA GLY A 134 -13.29 15.90 -8.12
C GLY A 134 -14.55 15.34 -7.46
N VAL A 135 -14.61 14.01 -7.27
CA VAL A 135 -15.72 13.35 -6.55
C VAL A 135 -15.76 13.82 -5.09
N ALA A 136 -14.62 13.82 -4.39
CA ALA A 136 -14.53 14.28 -3.01
C ALA A 136 -14.96 15.75 -2.88
N GLN A 137 -14.54 16.61 -3.80
CA GLN A 137 -14.95 18.01 -3.82
C GLN A 137 -16.47 18.14 -3.89
N LEU A 138 -17.13 17.45 -4.83
CA LEU A 138 -18.57 17.52 -4.98
C LEU A 138 -19.30 16.98 -3.73
N LEU A 139 -18.82 15.88 -3.15
CA LEU A 139 -19.42 15.30 -1.95
C LEU A 139 -19.31 16.23 -0.73
N ILE A 140 -18.21 16.98 -0.61
CA ILE A 140 -18.01 17.99 0.44
C ILE A 140 -18.92 19.20 0.17
N GLU A 141 -18.94 19.73 -1.06
CA GLU A 141 -19.76 20.90 -1.42
C GLU A 141 -21.26 20.64 -1.24
N LYS A 142 -21.72 19.42 -1.50
CA LYS A 142 -23.11 19.00 -1.27
C LYS A 142 -23.42 18.65 0.19
N GLY A 143 -22.42 18.68 1.07
CA GLY A 143 -22.57 18.39 2.49
C GLY A 143 -22.80 16.92 2.83
N TYR A 144 -22.44 15.99 1.93
CA TYR A 144 -22.48 14.56 2.19
C TYR A 144 -21.28 14.10 3.03
N ILE A 145 -20.08 14.60 2.71
CA ILE A 145 -18.88 14.39 3.54
C ILE A 145 -18.74 15.58 4.50
N LYS A 146 -18.85 15.29 5.79
CA LYS A 146 -18.67 16.23 6.90
C LYS A 146 -17.51 15.77 7.80
N GLU A 147 -17.20 16.55 8.83
CA GLU A 147 -16.18 16.21 9.81
C GLU A 147 -16.45 14.90 10.56
N THR A 148 -17.72 14.54 10.73
CA THR A 148 -18.19 13.32 11.40
C THR A 148 -18.33 12.11 10.48
N THR A 149 -18.11 12.29 9.18
CA THR A 149 -18.31 11.24 8.18
C THR A 149 -17.08 10.33 8.16
N PRO A 150 -17.25 9.02 8.40
CA PRO A 150 -16.14 8.07 8.34
C PRO A 150 -15.79 7.79 6.89
N LEU A 151 -14.49 7.70 6.63
CA LEU A 151 -13.93 7.49 5.31
C LEU A 151 -13.09 6.20 5.31
N ALA A 152 -12.98 5.57 4.17
CA ALA A 152 -12.05 4.47 3.97
C ALA A 152 -11.36 4.63 2.61
N GLY A 153 -10.10 4.24 2.53
CA GLY A 153 -9.30 4.48 1.35
C GLY A 153 -8.27 3.38 1.11
N SER A 154 -8.10 3.04 -0.16
CA SER A 154 -7.07 2.11 -0.63
C SER A 154 -6.25 2.78 -1.72
N SER A 155 -4.91 2.68 -1.66
CA SER A 155 -3.99 3.29 -2.63
C SER A 155 -4.29 4.79 -2.83
N ALA A 156 -4.53 5.23 -4.07
CA ALA A 156 -4.97 6.60 -4.39
C ALA A 156 -6.16 7.09 -3.53
N GLY A 157 -7.11 6.22 -3.17
CA GLY A 157 -8.23 6.56 -2.30
C GLY A 157 -7.81 6.86 -0.86
N ALA A 158 -6.75 6.22 -0.35
CA ALA A 158 -6.18 6.53 0.96
C ALA A 158 -5.56 7.94 0.98
N ILE A 159 -4.89 8.33 -0.11
CA ILE A 159 -4.35 9.69 -0.27
C ILE A 159 -5.49 10.71 -0.25
N VAL A 160 -6.61 10.45 -0.91
CA VAL A 160 -7.79 11.33 -0.90
C VAL A 160 -8.34 11.48 0.51
N CYS A 161 -8.45 10.39 1.28
CA CYS A 161 -8.89 10.45 2.67
C CYS A 161 -7.96 11.31 3.55
N ALA A 162 -6.64 11.20 3.34
CA ALA A 162 -5.65 12.05 4.00
C ALA A 162 -5.83 13.53 3.62
N VAL A 163 -6.05 13.84 2.33
CA VAL A 163 -6.33 15.22 1.88
C VAL A 163 -7.61 15.76 2.52
N ILE A 164 -8.71 15.00 2.53
CA ILE A 164 -9.97 15.43 3.15
C ILE A 164 -9.77 15.73 4.64
N THR A 165 -9.09 14.84 5.36
CA THR A 165 -8.85 15.02 6.80
C THR A 165 -7.82 16.10 7.12
N SER A 166 -6.92 16.43 6.19
CA SER A 166 -5.98 17.55 6.31
C SER A 166 -6.65 18.92 6.20
N GLY A 167 -7.87 19.00 5.68
CA GLY A 167 -8.55 20.27 5.42
C GLY A 167 -7.95 21.07 4.26
N ALA A 168 -6.92 20.55 3.58
CA ALA A 168 -6.49 21.09 2.31
C ALA A 168 -7.63 21.00 1.29
N THR A 169 -7.69 21.99 0.40
CA THR A 169 -8.68 22.00 -0.68
C THR A 169 -8.31 20.95 -1.72
N MET A 170 -9.32 20.36 -2.37
CA MET A 170 -9.09 19.39 -3.46
C MET A 170 -8.30 20.01 -4.61
N ARG A 171 -8.38 21.34 -4.77
CA ARG A 171 -7.57 22.11 -5.73
C ARG A 171 -6.09 22.14 -5.37
N GLU A 172 -5.74 22.37 -4.10
CA GLU A 172 -4.33 22.32 -3.65
C GLU A 172 -3.73 20.93 -3.88
N ALA A 173 -4.47 19.87 -3.56
CA ALA A 173 -4.05 18.50 -3.84
C ALA A 173 -3.89 18.23 -5.35
N LEU A 174 -4.76 18.81 -6.18
CA LEU A 174 -4.65 18.70 -7.64
C LEU A 174 -3.40 19.42 -8.17
N GLU A 175 -3.09 20.61 -7.67
CA GLU A 175 -1.88 21.34 -8.06
C GLU A 175 -0.61 20.59 -7.62
N ALA A 176 -0.54 20.08 -6.39
CA ALA A 176 0.56 19.24 -5.94
C ALA A 176 0.73 17.98 -6.82
N THR A 177 -0.38 17.39 -7.28
CA THR A 177 -0.34 16.26 -8.23
C THR A 177 0.23 16.65 -9.58
N LYS A 178 -0.12 17.84 -10.09
CA LYS A 178 0.42 18.36 -11.36
C LYS A 178 1.92 18.62 -11.25
N GLU A 179 2.38 19.18 -10.13
CA GLU A 179 3.80 19.40 -9.84
C GLU A 179 4.56 18.07 -9.78
N LEU A 180 4.06 17.09 -9.03
CA LEU A 180 4.61 15.74 -8.98
C LEU A 180 4.69 15.11 -10.37
N ALA A 181 3.60 15.18 -11.14
CA ALA A 181 3.55 14.64 -12.49
C ALA A 181 4.52 15.35 -13.44
N TYR A 182 4.72 16.65 -13.26
CA TYR A 182 5.68 17.44 -14.04
C TYR A 182 7.13 17.06 -13.73
N ASP A 183 7.48 16.90 -12.45
CA ASP A 183 8.79 16.37 -12.05
C ASP A 183 9.03 14.98 -12.64
N CYS A 184 8.08 14.06 -12.48
CA CYS A 184 8.17 12.70 -13.00
C CYS A 184 8.35 12.66 -14.53
N ARG A 185 7.70 13.58 -15.26
CA ARG A 185 7.86 13.68 -16.72
C ARG A 185 9.25 14.19 -17.13
N ARG A 186 9.83 15.12 -16.37
CA ARG A 186 11.15 15.71 -16.69
C ARG A 186 12.31 14.82 -16.25
N ASN A 187 12.20 14.24 -15.06
CA ASN A 187 13.29 13.60 -14.36
C ASN A 187 13.12 12.06 -14.27
N GLY A 188 12.06 11.52 -14.88
CA GLY A 188 11.75 10.08 -14.92
C GLY A 188 11.10 9.53 -13.65
N THR A 189 10.45 8.38 -13.74
CA THR A 189 9.73 7.77 -12.60
C THR A 189 10.51 6.64 -11.92
N ALA A 190 11.42 5.99 -12.64
CA ALA A 190 12.11 4.78 -12.19
C ALA A 190 12.83 5.02 -10.85
N PHE A 191 12.42 4.27 -9.82
CA PHE A 191 12.95 4.34 -8.45
C PHE A 191 12.79 5.69 -7.73
N ARG A 192 12.14 6.67 -8.36
CA ARG A 192 11.93 8.02 -7.82
C ARG A 192 10.50 8.26 -7.37
N LEU A 193 9.52 7.65 -8.03
CA LEU A 193 8.11 7.96 -7.83
C LEU A 193 7.69 7.88 -6.35
N GLY A 194 8.11 6.85 -5.63
CA GLY A 194 7.83 6.74 -4.20
C GLY A 194 8.42 7.88 -3.36
N ALA A 195 9.66 8.30 -3.64
CA ALA A 195 10.30 9.40 -2.92
C ALA A 195 9.58 10.73 -3.18
N VAL A 196 9.27 11.04 -4.44
CA VAL A 196 8.55 12.27 -4.82
C VAL A 196 7.14 12.29 -4.23
N LEU A 197 6.44 11.13 -4.21
CA LEU A 197 5.13 11.02 -3.59
C LEU A 197 5.18 11.29 -2.08
N ARG A 198 6.15 10.69 -1.37
CA ARG A 198 6.35 10.94 0.06
C ARG A 198 6.64 12.41 0.33
N GLU A 199 7.57 13.02 -0.40
CA GLU A 199 7.92 14.42 -0.25
C GLU A 199 6.70 15.33 -0.46
N SER A 200 5.86 15.02 -1.46
CA SER A 200 4.64 15.78 -1.72
C SER A 200 3.63 15.66 -0.57
N MET A 201 3.50 14.51 0.07
CA MET A 201 2.64 14.31 1.24
C MET A 201 3.19 15.04 2.48
N GLU A 202 4.50 14.97 2.73
CA GLU A 202 5.15 15.66 3.84
C GLU A 202 4.95 17.18 3.78
N ARG A 203 4.97 17.75 2.56
CA ARG A 203 4.74 19.17 2.30
C ARG A 203 3.27 19.58 2.42
N LEU A 204 2.36 18.76 1.92
CA LEU A 204 0.93 19.11 1.84
C LEU A 204 0.17 18.85 3.15
N LEU A 205 0.55 17.81 3.91
CA LEU A 205 -0.17 17.43 5.12
C LEU A 205 0.32 18.23 6.34
N PRO A 206 -0.58 18.72 7.21
CA PRO A 206 -0.23 19.43 8.44
C PRO A 206 0.31 18.46 9.49
N ASP A 207 1.00 18.97 10.52
CA ASP A 207 1.66 18.16 11.55
C ASP A 207 0.68 17.39 12.47
N ASP A 208 -0.52 17.92 12.64
CA ASP A 208 -1.61 17.31 13.42
C ASP A 208 -2.47 16.31 12.62
N ILE A 209 -2.07 15.96 11.39
CA ILE A 209 -2.89 15.15 10.49
C ILE A 209 -3.31 13.80 11.11
N HIS A 210 -2.40 13.14 11.80
CA HIS A 210 -2.64 11.85 12.46
C HIS A 210 -3.79 11.94 13.48
N ILE A 211 -3.86 13.02 14.26
CA ILE A 211 -4.93 13.27 15.23
C ILE A 211 -6.27 13.48 14.49
N ARG A 212 -6.25 14.19 13.36
CA ARG A 212 -7.45 14.48 12.55
C ARG A 212 -7.97 13.27 11.77
N SER A 213 -7.09 12.31 11.49
CA SER A 213 -7.38 11.08 10.77
C SER A 213 -7.83 9.94 11.70
N ASN A 214 -7.33 9.89 12.94
CA ASN A 214 -7.61 8.82 13.91
C ASN A 214 -9.10 8.59 14.14
N GLY A 215 -9.53 7.34 13.91
CA GLY A 215 -10.92 6.91 14.03
C GLY A 215 -11.89 7.48 12.99
N ARG A 216 -11.43 8.39 12.12
CA ARG A 216 -12.23 8.95 11.02
C ARG A 216 -11.94 8.26 9.69
N ILE A 217 -10.68 7.88 9.44
CA ILE A 217 -10.29 7.21 8.19
C ILE A 217 -9.82 5.79 8.46
N ARG A 218 -10.10 4.88 7.53
CA ARG A 218 -9.48 3.55 7.47
C ARG A 218 -8.62 3.43 6.24
N VAL A 219 -7.35 3.11 6.42
CA VAL A 219 -6.37 2.91 5.34
C VAL A 219 -6.19 1.41 5.12
N ALA A 220 -6.48 0.94 3.91
CA ALA A 220 -6.29 -0.45 3.54
C ALA A 220 -4.85 -0.73 3.11
N ILE A 221 -4.25 -1.78 3.66
CA ILE A 221 -2.90 -2.25 3.34
C ILE A 221 -2.96 -3.76 3.12
N THR A 222 -2.17 -4.28 2.20
CA THR A 222 -2.04 -5.73 2.05
C THR A 222 -0.79 -6.22 2.76
N GLN A 223 -0.93 -7.06 3.79
CA GLN A 223 0.18 -7.75 4.40
C GLN A 223 0.60 -8.95 3.54
N VAL A 224 1.89 -9.00 3.21
CA VAL A 224 2.52 -10.11 2.48
C VAL A 224 2.88 -11.21 3.47
N PHE A 225 2.12 -12.29 3.39
CA PHE A 225 2.39 -13.54 4.09
C PHE A 225 2.21 -14.71 3.10
N TRP A 226 2.31 -15.97 3.54
CA TRP A 226 2.08 -17.13 2.65
C TRP A 226 0.72 -17.06 1.92
N ARG A 227 -0.28 -16.45 2.57
CA ARG A 227 -1.48 -15.91 1.93
C ARG A 227 -1.57 -14.41 2.20
N PRO A 228 -1.75 -13.56 1.17
CA PRO A 228 -1.98 -12.13 1.37
C PRO A 228 -3.19 -11.90 2.28
N ARG A 229 -3.07 -10.97 3.23
CA ARG A 229 -4.16 -10.58 4.12
C ARG A 229 -4.36 -9.07 4.07
N GLY A 230 -5.61 -8.63 4.08
CA GLY A 230 -5.97 -7.21 4.16
C GLY A 230 -5.83 -6.73 5.61
N LEU A 231 -5.19 -5.58 5.80
CA LEU A 231 -5.04 -4.87 7.06
C LEU A 231 -5.75 -3.52 6.92
N LEU A 232 -6.66 -3.22 7.85
CA LEU A 232 -7.32 -1.92 7.94
C LEU A 232 -6.74 -1.14 9.12
N VAL A 233 -6.05 -0.04 8.82
CA VAL A 233 -5.41 0.82 9.81
C VAL A 233 -6.25 2.08 10.01
N ASP A 234 -6.70 2.34 11.23
CA ASP A 234 -7.55 3.49 11.56
C ASP A 234 -6.99 4.38 12.68
N GLN A 235 -5.82 4.02 13.19
CA GLN A 235 -5.13 4.73 14.26
C GLN A 235 -3.66 4.92 13.89
N PHE A 236 -3.18 6.14 14.09
CA PHE A 236 -1.90 6.65 13.65
C PHE A 236 -1.21 7.36 14.82
N ASP A 237 0.03 6.97 15.09
CA ASP A 237 0.78 7.45 16.25
C ASP A 237 1.50 8.80 15.97
N SER A 238 1.70 9.15 14.68
CA SER A 238 2.36 10.38 14.24
C SER A 238 2.03 10.73 12.79
N LYS A 239 2.35 11.96 12.35
CA LYS A 239 2.27 12.34 10.92
C LYS A 239 3.04 11.38 10.03
N SER A 240 4.25 10.99 10.43
CA SER A 240 5.07 10.02 9.70
C SER A 240 4.41 8.65 9.62
N ASP A 241 3.80 8.17 10.71
CA ASP A 241 3.12 6.87 10.73
C ASP A 241 1.87 6.84 9.83
N LEU A 242 1.11 7.94 9.77
CA LEU A 242 0.03 8.09 8.78
C LEU A 242 0.57 8.10 7.34
N ILE A 243 1.62 8.88 7.08
CA ILE A 243 2.26 8.94 5.76
C ILE A 243 2.78 7.55 5.36
N ASP A 244 3.38 6.82 6.28
CA ASP A 244 3.86 5.45 6.07
C ASP A 244 2.70 4.50 5.75
N ALA A 245 1.57 4.62 6.44
CA ALA A 245 0.38 3.84 6.17
C ALA A 245 -0.18 4.11 4.76
N VAL A 246 -0.39 5.39 4.40
CA VAL A 246 -0.91 5.80 3.09
C VAL A 246 0.08 5.46 1.96
N PHE A 247 1.37 5.65 2.20
CA PHE A 247 2.42 5.28 1.27
C PHE A 247 2.44 3.77 1.01
N THR A 248 2.37 2.98 2.08
CA THR A 248 2.31 1.52 2.00
C THR A 248 1.04 1.05 1.28
N SER A 249 -0.10 1.69 1.56
CA SER A 249 -1.37 1.45 0.87
C SER A 249 -1.29 1.69 -0.63
N SER A 250 -0.37 2.56 -1.08
CA SER A 250 -0.13 2.90 -2.49
C SER A 250 1.09 2.18 -3.11
N PHE A 251 1.72 1.25 -2.36
CA PHE A 251 2.98 0.64 -2.76
C PHE A 251 2.77 -0.49 -3.78
N ILE A 252 2.74 -0.14 -5.07
CA ILE A 252 2.69 -1.11 -6.17
C ILE A 252 4.11 -1.62 -6.47
N PRO A 253 4.39 -2.92 -6.28
CA PRO A 253 5.72 -3.50 -6.53
C PRO A 253 6.21 -3.26 -7.95
N GLY A 254 7.46 -2.83 -8.11
CA GLY A 254 8.07 -2.53 -9.41
C GLY A 254 7.62 -1.21 -10.05
N TYR A 255 6.57 -0.57 -9.53
CA TYR A 255 6.10 0.73 -10.02
C TYR A 255 6.57 1.88 -9.11
N LEU A 256 6.27 1.82 -7.81
CA LEU A 256 6.69 2.88 -6.87
C LEU A 256 8.18 2.75 -6.48
N ALA A 257 8.68 1.53 -6.37
CA ALA A 257 10.06 1.22 -5.99
C ALA A 257 10.50 -0.12 -6.60
N PRO A 258 11.82 -0.40 -6.71
CA PRO A 258 12.32 -1.68 -7.22
C PRO A 258 12.00 -2.87 -6.32
N ARG A 259 11.63 -2.60 -5.07
CA ARG A 259 11.45 -3.63 -4.04
C ARG A 259 10.09 -4.31 -4.21
N PRO A 260 10.00 -5.62 -3.92
CA PRO A 260 8.76 -6.38 -4.06
C PRO A 260 7.72 -6.04 -2.99
N ALA A 261 8.14 -5.43 -1.87
CA ALA A 261 7.29 -5.01 -0.77
C ALA A 261 8.00 -3.92 0.06
N THR A 262 7.25 -3.29 0.97
CA THR A 262 7.74 -2.30 1.94
C THR A 262 7.44 -2.75 3.37
N MET A 263 8.13 -2.18 4.35
CA MET A 263 7.86 -2.45 5.77
C MET A 263 6.88 -1.41 6.32
N PHE A 264 5.85 -1.87 7.02
CA PHE A 264 4.93 -1.04 7.79
C PHE A 264 4.67 -1.70 9.15
N ARG A 265 4.96 -1.00 10.26
CA ARG A 265 4.85 -1.53 11.64
C ARG A 265 5.42 -2.96 11.80
N ASN A 266 6.65 -3.17 11.34
CA ASN A 266 7.36 -4.45 11.35
C ASN A 266 6.71 -5.59 10.53
N ARG A 267 5.81 -5.27 9.61
CA ARG A 267 5.17 -6.21 8.67
C ARG A 267 5.58 -5.91 7.25
N LEU A 268 5.78 -6.96 6.46
CA LEU A 268 6.01 -6.83 5.03
C LEU A 268 4.67 -6.59 4.33
N CYS A 269 4.55 -5.49 3.60
CA CYS A 269 3.29 -5.00 3.07
C CYS A 269 3.42 -4.49 1.62
N VAL A 270 2.30 -4.47 0.90
CA VAL A 270 2.12 -3.91 -0.44
C VAL A 270 0.80 -3.15 -0.53
N ASP A 271 0.52 -2.60 -1.71
CA ASP A 271 -0.69 -1.85 -2.04
C ASP A 271 -1.97 -2.52 -1.51
N GLY A 272 -2.82 -1.73 -0.87
CA GLY A 272 -4.08 -2.18 -0.28
C GLY A 272 -5.06 -2.71 -1.30
N GLY A 273 -4.99 -2.21 -2.54
CA GLY A 273 -5.87 -2.57 -3.64
C GLY A 273 -5.74 -4.04 -4.08
N LEU A 274 -4.68 -4.72 -3.65
CA LEU A 274 -4.49 -6.16 -3.90
C LEU A 274 -5.48 -7.03 -3.11
N THR A 275 -5.87 -6.62 -1.90
CA THR A 275 -6.82 -7.37 -1.06
C THR A 275 -8.13 -6.62 -0.86
N LEU A 276 -8.06 -5.33 -0.55
CA LEU A 276 -9.19 -4.46 -0.25
C LEU A 276 -9.24 -3.33 -1.28
N PHE A 277 -9.77 -3.64 -2.46
CA PHE A 277 -9.92 -2.65 -3.53
C PHE A 277 -10.86 -1.50 -3.13
N MET A 278 -11.92 -1.81 -2.39
CA MET A 278 -12.89 -0.86 -1.85
C MET A 278 -13.12 -1.16 -0.36
N PRO A 279 -12.33 -0.57 0.54
CA PRO A 279 -12.34 -0.96 1.95
C PRO A 279 -13.60 -0.50 2.69
N PRO A 280 -14.08 -1.26 3.68
CA PRO A 280 -15.23 -0.87 4.49
C PRO A 280 -14.89 0.29 5.44
N THR A 281 -15.85 1.19 5.63
CA THR A 281 -15.75 2.30 6.61
C THR A 281 -16.16 1.86 8.01
N ALA A 282 -15.96 2.73 9.01
CA ALA A 282 -16.46 2.52 10.37
C ALA A 282 -17.99 2.69 10.51
N ALA A 283 -18.69 3.18 9.49
CA ALA A 283 -20.15 3.29 9.53
C ALA A 283 -20.83 1.94 9.27
N ALA A 284 -22.05 1.79 9.81
CA ALA A 284 -22.92 0.63 9.55
C ALA A 284 -23.25 0.45 8.06
N LYS A 285 -23.20 1.53 7.26
CA LYS A 285 -23.37 1.49 5.82
C LYS A 285 -22.22 2.25 5.15
N THR A 286 -21.57 1.59 4.21
CA THR A 286 -20.52 2.18 3.36
C THR A 286 -21.09 2.40 1.95
N VAL A 287 -20.78 3.56 1.37
CA VAL A 287 -21.06 3.94 -0.03
C VAL A 287 -19.76 4.02 -0.80
#